data_AF-A0A0C1TT62-F1
#
_entry.id   AF-A0A0C1TT62-F1
#
_cell.length_a   1.000
_cell.length_b   1.000
_cell.length_c   1.000
_cell.angle_alpha   90.00
_cell.angle_beta   90.00
_cell.angle_gamma   90.00
#
_symmetry.space_group_name_H-M   'P 1'
#
loop_
_entity.id
_entity.type
_entity.pdbx_description
1 polymer ?
#
loop_
_entity_poly.entity_id
_entity_poly.type
_entity_poly.pdbx_seq_one_letter_code
_entity_poly.pdbx_strand_id
1 'polypeptide(L)' 'MIRCGFCGHEFAEDEGIRSCGKCGKPGGCRMVRCPKCFYENPPEAKAPKVVRKMIDLLKK' A
#
# COMPACT_ATOMS: atom_id res chain seq x y z
N MET A 1 -6.90 2.57 5.05
CA MET A 1 -6.47 1.74 6.18
C MET A 1 -5.81 0.45 5.68
N ILE A 2 -4.68 0.07 6.27
CA ILE A 2 -3.99 -1.20 6.03
C ILE A 2 -4.31 -2.16 7.19
N ARG A 3 -4.74 -3.38 6.86
CA ARG A 3 -4.84 -4.48 7.83
C ARG A 3 -3.63 -5.39 7.68
N CYS A 4 -2.90 -5.60 8.77
CA CYS A 4 -1.72 -6.46 8.75
C CYS A 4 -2.11 -7.91 8.44
N GLY A 5 -1.52 -8.49 7.39
CA GLY A 5 -1.77 -9.88 6.97
C GLY A 5 -1.25 -10.94 7.94
N PHE A 6 -0.42 -10.54 8.92
CA PHE A 6 0.13 -11.43 9.94
C PHE A 6 -0.57 -11.30 11.30
N CYS A 7 -0.55 -10.10 11.90
CA CYS A 7 -1.08 -9.92 13.26
C CYS A 7 -2.49 -9.29 13.32
N GLY A 8 -3.08 -8.97 12.17
CA GLY A 8 -4.43 -8.43 12.07
C GLY A 8 -4.62 -6.98 12.52
N HIS A 9 -3.56 -6.30 13.01
CA HIS A 9 -3.62 -4.90 13.42
C HIS A 9 -3.94 -3.99 12.24
N GLU A 10 -4.89 -3.09 12.42
CA GLU A 10 -5.28 -2.06 11.46
C GLU A 10 -4.59 -0.74 11.81
N PHE A 11 -3.98 -0.12 10.81
CA PHE A 11 -3.23 1.12 10.96
C PHE A 11 -3.31 1.94 9.68
N ALA A 12 -3.09 3.25 9.79
CA ALA A 12 -3.02 4.12 8.62
C ALA A 12 -1.70 3.94 7.87
N GLU A 13 -1.68 4.14 6.54
CA GLU A 13 -0.46 3.91 5.74
C GLU A 13 0.71 4.79 6.17
N ASP A 14 0.44 6.00 6.65
CA ASP A 14 1.42 6.97 7.18
C ASP A 14 1.97 6.61 8.57
N GLU A 15 1.21 5.86 9.37
CA GLU A 15 1.69 5.24 10.62
C GLU A 15 2.60 4.04 10.36
N GLY A 16 2.56 3.50 9.15
CA GLY A 16 3.40 2.38 8.72
C GLY A 16 4.87 2.76 8.53
N ILE A 17 5.77 1.86 8.91
CA ILE A 17 7.21 2.07 8.73
C ILE A 17 7.56 1.84 7.26
N ARG A 18 8.01 2.89 6.56
CA ARG A 18 8.35 2.78 5.13
C ARG A 18 9.70 2.09 4.93
N SER A 19 9.76 1.23 3.92
CA SER A 19 10.99 0.51 3.57
C SER A 19 12.04 1.43 2.93
N CYS A 20 13.30 1.00 2.93
CA CYS A 20 14.49 1.82 2.64
C CYS A 20 14.62 2.31 1.18
N GLY A 21 13.78 1.83 0.26
CA GLY A 21 13.82 2.20 -1.16
C GLY A 21 14.98 1.60 -1.96
N LYS A 22 15.86 0.76 -1.37
CA LYS A 22 17.16 0.36 -1.96
C LYS A 22 17.22 -1.02 -2.64
N CYS A 23 16.12 -1.77 -2.75
CA CYS A 23 16.18 -3.17 -3.21
C CYS A 23 16.36 -3.38 -4.73
N GLY A 24 16.99 -2.44 -5.46
CA GLY A 24 17.40 -2.62 -6.86
C GLY A 24 16.28 -2.79 -7.91
N LYS A 25 15.01 -2.81 -7.50
CA LYS A 25 13.86 -2.89 -8.42
C LYS A 25 13.50 -1.52 -8.97
N PRO A 26 13.13 -1.38 -10.25
CA PRO A 26 12.56 -0.16 -10.80
C PRO A 26 11.37 0.31 -9.92
N GLY A 27 11.51 1.49 -9.29
CA GLY A 27 10.49 2.04 -8.38
C GLY A 27 10.65 1.70 -6.89
N GLY A 28 11.70 0.98 -6.47
CA GLY A 28 12.06 0.73 -5.08
C GLY A 28 11.12 -0.21 -4.30
N CYS A 29 11.50 -0.58 -3.07
CA CYS A 29 10.62 -1.32 -2.15
C CYS A 29 9.48 -0.40 -1.71
N ARG A 30 8.24 -0.72 -2.08
CA ARG A 30 7.04 0.06 -1.68
C ARG A 30 6.25 -0.62 -0.56
N MET A 31 6.84 -1.60 0.12
CA MET A 31 6.21 -2.29 1.23
C MET A 31 6.09 -1.37 2.45
N VAL A 32 5.00 -1.55 3.20
CA VAL A 32 4.69 -0.82 4.42
C VAL A 32 4.73 -1.80 5.59
N ARG A 33 5.63 -1.56 6.52
CA ARG A 33 5.86 -2.45 7.65
C ARG A 33 4.93 -2.10 8.81
N CYS A 34 4.26 -3.10 9.37
CA CYS A 34 3.32 -2.94 10.47
C CYS A 34 4.01 -2.34 11.71
N PRO A 35 3.49 -1.26 12.31
CA PRO A 35 4.12 -0.63 13.48
C PRO A 35 4.05 -1.50 14.74
N LYS A 36 3.14 -2.49 14.78
CA LYS A 36 2.96 -3.40 15.93
C LYS A 36 3.87 -4.63 15.89
N CYS A 37 4.01 -5.28 14.72
CA CYS A 37 4.68 -6.58 14.61
C CYS A 37 5.81 -6.65 13.59
N PHE A 38 6.10 -5.54 12.91
CA PHE A 38 7.17 -5.43 11.92
C PHE A 38 7.04 -6.33 10.68
N TYR A 39 5.89 -6.97 10.47
CA TYR A 39 5.60 -7.69 9.24
C TYR A 39 5.44 -6.72 8.05
N GLU A 40 5.97 -7.07 6.89
CA GLU A 40 5.88 -6.26 5.67
C GLU A 40 4.55 -6.52 4.94
N ASN A 41 3.76 -5.46 4.76
CA ASN A 41 2.49 -5.51 4.06
C ASN A 41 2.62 -4.78 2.71
N PRO A 42 1.87 -5.20 1.68
CA PRO A 42 1.77 -4.40 0.46
C PRO A 42 1.15 -3.03 0.79
N PRO A 43 1.53 -1.98 0.06
CA PRO A 43 0.88 -0.68 0.20
C PRO A 43 -0.58 -0.76 -0.23
N GLU A 44 -1.38 0.25 0.11
CA GLU A 44 -2.76 0.30 -0.35
C GLU A 44 -2.85 0.25 -1.88
N ALA A 45 -3.78 -0.57 -2.38
CA ALA A 45 -4.06 -0.66 -3.80
C ALA A 45 -4.72 0.64 -4.27
N LYS A 46 -3.94 1.54 -4.86
CA LYS A 46 -4.48 2.72 -5.54
C LYS A 46 -4.97 2.31 -6.93
N ALA A 47 -6.25 2.50 -7.19
CA ALA A 47 -6.82 2.24 -8.51
C ALA A 47 -6.03 3.04 -9.57
N PRO A 48 -5.60 2.41 -10.68
CA PRO A 48 -4.95 3.12 -11.77
C PRO A 48 -5.85 4.25 -12.28
N LYS A 49 -5.27 5.40 -12.63
CA LYS A 49 -6.00 6.57 -13.16
C LYS A 49 -6.90 6.21 -14.35
N VAL A 50 -6.48 5.22 -15.16
CA VAL A 50 -7.23 4.70 -16.30
C VAL A 50 -8.54 4.04 -15.85
N VAL A 51 -8.50 3.22 -14.80
CA VAL A 51 -9.69 2.57 -14.23
C VAL A 51 -10.65 3.61 -13.70
N ARG A 52 -10.14 4.64 -13.01
CA ARG A 52 -10.97 5.75 -12.51
C ARG A 52 -11.69 6.47 -13.65
N LYS A 53 -10.94 6.82 -14.72
CA LYS A 53 -11.49 7.50 -15.90
C LYS A 53 -12.55 6.66 -16.62
N MET A 54 -12.35 5.34 -16.73
CA MET A 54 -13.34 4.43 -17.31
C MET A 54 -14.63 4.36 -16.48
N ILE A 55 -14.53 4.28 -15.16
CA ILE A 55 -15.70 4.30 -14.26
C ILE A 55 -16.45 5.63 -14.39
N ASP A 56 -15.74 6.76 -14.47
CA ASP A 56 -16.37 8.08 -14.63
C ASP A 56 -17.06 8.21 -16.01
N LEU A 57 -16.54 7.56 -17.05
CA LEU A 57 -17.15 7.53 -18.39
C LEU A 57 -18.41 6.67 -18.44
N LEU A 58 -18.44 5.54 -17.72
CA LEU A 58 -19.60 4.62 -17.64
C LEU A 58 -20.73 5.16 -16.76
N LYS A 59 -20.48 6.20 -15.98
CA LYS A 59 -21.48 6.90 -15.15
C LYS A 59 -22.18 8.06 -15.87
N LYS A 60 -21.79 8.36 -17.12
CA LYS A 60 -22.48 9.28 -18.02
C LYS A 60 -23.51 8.53 -18.85
#